data_AF-A0A8T5PR40-F1
#
_entry.id   AF-A0A8T5PR40-F1
#
_cell.length_a   1.000
_cell.length_b   1.000
_cell.length_c   1.000
_cell.angle_alpha   90.00
_cell.angle_beta   90.00
_cell.angle_gamma   90.00
#
_symmetry.space_group_name_H-M   'P 1'
#
loop_
_entity.id
_entity.type
_entity.pdbx_description
1 polymer ?
#
loop_
_entity_poly.entity_id
_entity_poly.type
_entity_poly.pdbx_seq_one_letter_code
_entity_poly.pdbx_strand_id
1 'polypeptide(L)'
;MAHYLVEKGFIPLDKSWIIRMGILDLLDKNEYTIKFLKERFDESSDDLKALYNSSIDWRECKLIRIGESGTLYRFLRFASWKL
;
A
#
# COMPACT_ATOMS: atom_id res chain seq x y z
N MET A 1 -0.29 10.50 -17.20
CA MET A 1 0.01 9.17 -17.78
C MET A 1 -0.61 8.02 -17.00
N ALA A 2 -0.47 7.98 -15.67
CA ALA A 2 -1.06 6.91 -14.83
C ALA A 2 -2.60 6.78 -14.97
N HIS A 3 -3.33 7.91 -15.00
CA HIS A 3 -4.79 7.92 -15.17
C HIS A 3 -5.26 7.23 -16.47
N TYR A 4 -4.56 7.48 -17.58
CA TYR A 4 -4.84 6.87 -18.88
C TYR A 4 -4.67 5.35 -18.87
N LEU A 5 -3.63 4.85 -18.19
CA LEU A 5 -3.36 3.41 -18.10
C LEU A 5 -4.38 2.67 -17.23
N VAL A 6 -4.91 3.34 -16.21
CA VAL A 6 -6.01 2.85 -15.37
C VAL A 6 -7.31 2.79 -16.16
N GLU A 7 -7.70 3.86 -16.86
CA GLU A 7 -8.93 3.90 -17.68
C GLU A 7 -8.93 2.85 -18.79
N LYS A 8 -7.76 2.58 -19.37
CA LYS A 8 -7.60 1.55 -20.41
C LYS A 8 -7.52 0.12 -19.84
N GLY A 9 -7.59 -0.05 -18.53
CA GLY A 9 -7.52 -1.36 -17.88
C GLY A 9 -6.14 -2.03 -17.92
N PHE A 10 -5.09 -1.30 -18.29
CA PHE A 10 -3.71 -1.82 -18.29
C PHE A 10 -3.13 -1.88 -16.89
N ILE A 11 -3.56 -0.97 -16.01
CA ILE A 11 -3.27 -1.04 -14.59
C ILE A 11 -4.51 -1.55 -13.88
N PRO A 12 -4.48 -2.79 -13.35
CA PRO A 12 -5.60 -3.27 -12.57
C PRO A 12 -5.67 -2.46 -11.28
N LEU A 13 -6.79 -1.77 -11.05
CA LEU A 13 -7.18 -1.26 -9.73
C LEU A 13 -7.64 -2.42 -8.81
N ASP A 14 -6.92 -3.53 -8.89
CA ASP A 14 -7.14 -4.67 -8.02
C ASP A 14 -6.43 -4.42 -6.69
N LYS A 15 -7.15 -4.75 -5.61
CA LYS A 15 -6.68 -4.61 -4.23
C LYS A 15 -5.31 -5.26 -4.02
N SER A 16 -5.10 -6.47 -4.52
CA SER A 16 -3.84 -7.20 -4.33
C SER A 16 -2.69 -6.58 -5.12
N TRP A 17 -2.98 -6.04 -6.31
CA TRP A 17 -1.99 -5.31 -7.10
C TRP A 17 -1.54 -4.03 -6.38
N ILE A 18 -2.49 -3.22 -5.89
CA ILE A 18 -2.19 -1.98 -5.15
C ILE A 18 -1.36 -2.28 -3.89
N ILE A 19 -1.68 -3.37 -3.16
CA ILE A 19 -0.89 -3.79 -1.99
C ILE A 19 0.57 -4.08 -2.38
N ARG A 20 0.80 -4.84 -3.45
CA ARG A 20 2.17 -5.17 -3.89
C ARG A 20 2.94 -3.93 -4.30
N MET A 21 2.31 -3.04 -5.08
CA MET A 21 2.94 -1.78 -5.49
C MET A 21 3.22 -0.87 -4.30
N GLY A 22 2.29 -0.78 -3.35
CA GLY A 22 2.48 0.02 -2.13
C GLY A 22 3.63 -0.48 -1.26
N ILE A 23 3.83 -1.80 -1.17
CA ILE A 23 5.02 -2.35 -0.49
C ILE A 23 6.29 -1.96 -1.22
N LEU A 24 6.35 -2.06 -2.56
CA LEU A 24 7.54 -1.65 -3.32
C LEU A 24 7.83 -0.15 -3.14
N ASP A 25 6.80 0.69 -3.24
CA ASP A 25 6.91 2.13 -3.01
C ASP A 25 7.41 2.44 -1.59
N LEU A 26 6.91 1.72 -0.58
CA LEU A 26 7.33 1.87 0.81
C LEU A 26 8.82 1.59 0.97
N LEU A 27 9.33 0.51 0.36
CA LEU A 27 10.74 0.12 0.44
C LEU A 27 11.67 1.06 -0.33
N ASP A 28 11.21 1.59 -1.46
CA ASP A 28 11.94 2.57 -2.27
C ASP A 28 11.80 4.01 -1.73
N LYS A 29 11.11 4.19 -0.60
CA LYS A 29 10.77 5.50 0.00
C LYS A 29 9.93 6.40 -0.93
N ASN A 30 9.32 5.84 -1.96
CA ASN A 30 8.42 6.54 -2.88
C ASN A 30 7.05 6.76 -2.23
N GLU A 31 6.45 7.94 -2.41
CA GLU A 31 5.19 8.35 -1.79
C GLU A 31 3.95 8.15 -2.67
N TYR A 32 4.11 7.67 -3.90
CA TYR A 32 3.02 7.62 -4.88
C TYR A 32 1.79 6.86 -4.35
N THR A 33 1.96 5.60 -3.93
CA THR A 33 0.83 4.80 -3.42
C THR A 33 0.19 5.41 -2.17
N ILE A 34 0.98 6.00 -1.27
CA ILE A 34 0.43 6.62 -0.04
C ILE A 34 -0.40 7.85 -0.39
N LYS A 35 0.08 8.70 -1.31
CA LYS A 35 -0.67 9.88 -1.78
C LYS A 35 -1.97 9.47 -2.47
N PHE A 36 -1.90 8.49 -3.36
CA PHE A 36 -3.07 7.90 -4.02
C PHE A 36 -4.11 7.37 -3.01
N LEU A 37 -3.66 6.63 -1.99
CA LEU A 37 -4.54 6.08 -0.97
C LEU A 37 -5.12 7.16 -0.04
N LYS A 38 -4.36 8.21 0.25
CA LYS A 38 -4.85 9.35 1.06
C LYS A 38 -6.01 10.07 0.38
N GLU A 39 -5.90 10.31 -0.92
CA GLU A 39 -6.94 10.97 -1.73
C GLU A 39 -8.23 10.15 -1.81
N ARG A 40 -8.13 8.82 -1.69
CA ARG A 40 -9.25 7.87 -1.79
C ARG A 40 -9.55 7.14 -0.48
N PHE A 41 -9.12 7.70 0.65
CA PHE A 41 -9.06 6.95 1.90
C PHE A 41 -10.45 6.46 2.33
N ASP A 42 -11.46 7.32 2.29
CA ASP A 42 -12.81 6.99 2.78
C ASP A 42 -13.49 5.92 1.93
N GLU A 43 -13.27 5.96 0.61
CA GLU A 43 -13.83 5.03 -0.39
C GLU A 43 -13.04 3.71 -0.51
N SER A 44 -11.89 3.61 0.14
CA SER A 44 -11.01 2.45 0.05
C SER A 44 -11.47 1.29 0.94
N SER A 45 -11.21 0.06 0.48
CA SER A 45 -11.40 -1.15 1.29
C SER A 45 -10.51 -1.15 2.54
N ASP A 46 -10.88 -1.91 3.56
CA ASP A 46 -10.12 -1.99 4.83
C ASP A 46 -8.66 -2.42 4.65
N ASP A 47 -8.39 -3.32 3.70
CA ASP A 47 -7.01 -3.72 3.36
C ASP A 47 -6.18 -2.54 2.82
N LEU A 48 -6.78 -1.66 2.02
CA LEU A 48 -6.10 -0.50 1.45
C LEU A 48 -5.93 0.61 2.50
N LYS A 49 -6.91 0.76 3.40
CA LYS A 49 -6.77 1.62 4.59
C LYS A 49 -5.66 1.11 5.51
N ALA A 50 -5.55 -0.21 5.69
CA ALA A 50 -4.47 -0.84 6.44
C ALA A 50 -3.11 -0.64 5.75
N LEU A 51 -3.03 -0.73 4.41
CA LEU A 51 -1.81 -0.41 3.67
C LEU A 51 -1.37 1.04 3.89
N TYR A 52 -2.29 1.99 3.82
CA TYR A 52 -1.99 3.40 4.11
C TYR A 52 -1.45 3.57 5.54
N ASN A 53 -2.19 3.10 6.55
CA ASN A 53 -1.81 3.25 7.96
C ASN A 53 -0.48 2.58 8.29
N SER A 54 -0.28 1.34 7.85
CA SER A 54 0.96 0.61 8.06
C SER A 54 2.16 1.27 7.37
N SER A 55 1.95 1.89 6.21
CA SER A 55 3.00 2.64 5.51
C SER A 55 3.41 3.91 6.26
N ILE A 56 2.46 4.59 6.90
CA ILE A 56 2.76 5.73 7.78
C ILE A 56 3.50 5.25 9.04
N ASP A 57 2.96 4.24 9.72
CA ASP A 57 3.57 3.68 10.93
C ASP A 57 5.02 3.21 10.65
N TRP A 58 5.27 2.59 9.49
CA TRP A 58 6.61 2.15 9.05
C TRP A 58 7.58 3.33 8.90
N ARG A 59 7.17 4.39 8.20
CA ARG A 59 8.03 5.58 7.95
C ARG A 59 8.34 6.35 9.22
N GLU A 60 7.41 6.35 10.16
CA GLU A 60 7.57 7.02 11.45
C GLU A 60 8.32 6.14 12.48
N CYS A 61 8.80 4.97 12.08
CA CYS A 61 9.46 3.99 12.96
C CYS A 61 8.60 3.62 14.19
N LYS A 62 7.28 3.49 13.99
CA LYS A 62 6.31 3.14 15.03
C LYS A 62 5.93 1.66 14.95
N LEU A 63 5.20 1.18 15.96
CA LEU A 63 4.57 -0.13 15.92
C LEU A 63 3.59 -0.19 14.73
N ILE A 64 3.87 -1.07 13.78
CA ILE A 64 3.13 -1.16 12.51
C ILE A 64 1.79 -1.86 12.74
N ARG A 65 0.69 -1.13 12.52
CA ARG A 65 -0.67 -1.68 12.60
C ARG A 65 -1.16 -2.11 11.22
N ILE A 66 -1.37 -3.42 11.08
CA ILE A 66 -1.73 -4.07 9.81
C ILE A 66 -3.22 -4.42 9.67
N GLY A 67 -4.02 -4.22 10.72
CA GLY A 67 -5.42 -4.67 10.75
C GLY A 67 -5.55 -6.18 10.54
N GLU A 68 -6.57 -6.59 9.76
CA GLU A 68 -6.87 -7.99 9.45
C GLU A 68 -6.25 -8.47 8.12
N SER A 69 -5.39 -7.66 7.50
CA SER A 69 -4.85 -7.96 6.18
C SER A 69 -3.70 -8.97 6.23
N GLY A 70 -4.02 -10.26 6.11
CA GLY A 70 -3.01 -11.33 6.10
C GLY A 70 -2.03 -11.26 4.92
N THR A 71 -2.42 -10.63 3.81
CA THR A 71 -1.52 -10.39 2.66
C THR A 71 -0.51 -9.30 3.00
N LEU A 72 -0.98 -8.17 3.52
CA LEU A 72 -0.14 -7.06 3.96
C LEU A 72 0.84 -7.50 5.05
N TYR A 73 0.36 -8.27 6.04
CA TYR A 73 1.20 -8.86 7.08
C TYR A 73 2.37 -9.64 6.51
N ARG A 74 2.11 -10.54 5.55
CA ARG A 74 3.15 -11.39 4.97
C ARG A 74 4.21 -10.56 4.25
N PHE A 75 3.81 -9.53 3.51
CA PHE A 75 4.76 -8.68 2.81
C PHE A 75 5.59 -7.80 3.76
N LEU A 76 4.96 -7.15 4.74
CA LEU A 76 5.69 -6.33 5.71
C LEU A 76 6.60 -7.16 6.61
N ARG A 77 6.16 -8.37 6.99
CA ARG A 77 7.01 -9.31 7.74
C ARG A 77 8.19 -9.80 6.93
N PHE A 78 7.98 -10.09 5.64
CA PHE A 78 9.08 -10.44 4.74
C PHE A 78 10.07 -9.28 4.59
N ALA A 79 9.58 -8.07 4.35
CA ALA A 79 10.40 -6.87 4.25
C ALA A 79 11.22 -6.65 5.53
N SER A 80 10.57 -6.65 6.69
CA SER A 80 11.24 -6.47 8.00
C SER A 80 12.26 -7.56 8.33
N TRP A 81 12.14 -8.75 7.76
CA TRP A 81 13.11 -9.83 7.99
C TRP A 81 14.33 -9.73 7.06
N LYS A 82 14.15 -9.16 5.86
CA LYS A 82 15.18 -9.16 4.80
C LYS A 82 15.93 -7.85 4.64
N LEU A 83 15.34 -6.73 5.07
CA LEU A 83 15.83 -5.37 4.89
C LEU A 83 15.99 -4.70 6.25
#